data_AF-A0A838D423-F1
#
_entry.id   AF-A0A838D423-F1
#
_cell.length_a   1.000
_cell.length_b   1.000
_cell.length_c   1.000
_cell.angle_alpha   90.00
_cell.angle_beta   90.00
_cell.angle_gamma   90.00
#
_symmetry.space_group_name_H-M   'P 1'
#
loop_
_entity.id
_entity.type
_entity.pdbx_description
1 polymer ?
#
loop_
_entity_poly.entity_id
_entity_poly.type
_entity_poly.pdbx_seq_one_letter_code
_entity_poly.pdbx_strand_id
1 'polypeptide(L)'
;MQVVIGDAGRGIRASLTAGGRQHLSNDVAAIESALEYLVSSVADPGRGQGLTTTLEEVTALDGDLLIRSGSGTLREGAEGRRTHEVPHIDGTVAAMSLPLYPGT
;
A
#
# COMPACT_ATOMS: atom_id res chain seq x y z
N MET A 1 13.48 -11.39 -7.28
CA MET A 1 12.75 -12.12 -6.22
C MET A 1 11.36 -11.52 -6.11
N GLN A 2 10.33 -12.35 -5.88
CA GLN A 2 8.96 -11.86 -5.64
C GLN A 2 8.53 -12.27 -4.24
N VAL A 3 7.89 -11.33 -3.52
CA VAL A 3 7.25 -11.57 -2.23
C VAL A 3 5.83 -11.05 -2.32
N VAL A 4 4.87 -11.82 -1.83
CA VAL A 4 3.46 -11.44 -1.82
C VAL A 4 2.89 -11.70 -0.45
N ILE A 5 2.27 -10.68 0.13
CA ILE A 5 1.58 -10.72 1.41
C ILE A 5 0.12 -10.39 1.14
N GLY A 6 -0.78 -11.23 1.63
CA GLY A 6 -2.21 -11.01 1.49
C GLY A 6 -2.94 -11.33 2.78
N ASP A 7 -4.01 -10.61 3.04
CA ASP A 7 -4.95 -10.87 4.12
C ASP A 7 -6.39 -10.74 3.63
N ALA A 8 -7.33 -11.32 4.39
CA ALA A 8 -8.77 -11.30 4.11
C ALA A 8 -9.54 -10.37 5.08
N GLY A 9 -8.90 -9.28 5.52
CA GLY A 9 -9.49 -8.29 6.41
C GLY A 9 -10.50 -7.37 5.71
N ARG A 10 -10.84 -6.26 6.38
CA ARG A 10 -11.79 -5.28 5.84
C ARG A 10 -11.20 -4.32 4.78
N GLY A 11 -9.91 -4.45 4.47
CA GLY A 11 -9.19 -3.56 3.57
C GLY A 11 -8.75 -2.24 4.19
N ILE A 12 -7.94 -1.50 3.45
CA ILE A 12 -7.28 -0.26 3.87
C ILE A 12 -8.31 0.84 4.15
N ARG A 13 -9.21 1.12 3.22
CA ARG A 13 -10.19 2.21 3.37
C ARG A 13 -11.06 2.04 4.61
N ALA A 14 -11.68 0.87 4.76
CA ALA A 14 -12.51 0.59 5.93
C ALA A 14 -11.69 0.59 7.22
N SER A 15 -10.39 0.28 7.15
CA SER A 15 -9.51 0.36 8.32
C SER A 15 -9.23 1.79 8.75
N LEU A 16 -8.88 2.64 7.81
CA LEU A 16 -8.53 4.04 8.05
C LEU A 16 -9.75 4.89 8.46
N THR A 17 -10.93 4.61 7.91
CA THR A 17 -12.16 5.37 8.22
C THR A 17 -12.86 4.93 9.50
N ALA A 18 -12.57 3.73 10.03
CA ALA A 18 -13.27 3.18 11.20
C ALA A 18 -13.20 4.04 12.46
N GLY A 19 -12.10 4.80 12.64
CA GLY A 19 -11.93 5.71 13.77
C GLY A 19 -12.56 7.09 13.57
N GLY A 20 -13.19 7.36 12.42
CA GLY A 20 -13.82 8.64 12.08
C GLY A 20 -12.84 9.82 11.85
N ARG A 21 -11.53 9.57 11.88
CA ARG A 21 -10.50 10.62 11.74
C ARG A 21 -10.16 10.96 10.29
N GLN A 22 -10.44 10.05 9.38
CA GLN A 22 -10.16 10.21 7.95
C GLN A 22 -11.44 10.01 7.16
N HIS A 23 -11.60 10.85 6.15
CA HIS A 23 -12.66 10.72 5.15
C HIS A 23 -12.00 10.49 3.79
N LEU A 24 -12.13 9.27 3.29
CA LEU A 24 -11.48 8.81 2.05
C LEU A 24 -12.55 8.52 1.01
N SER A 25 -12.44 9.18 -0.14
CA SER A 25 -13.44 9.18 -1.21
C SER A 25 -13.58 7.82 -1.89
N ASN A 26 -12.46 7.13 -2.13
CA ASN A 26 -12.41 5.80 -2.76
C ASN A 26 -11.22 4.98 -2.24
N ASP A 27 -11.09 3.75 -2.72
CA ASP A 27 -10.04 2.83 -2.27
C ASP A 27 -8.65 3.20 -2.80
N VAL A 28 -8.56 3.86 -3.95
CA VAL A 28 -7.29 4.38 -4.49
C VAL A 28 -6.74 5.45 -3.54
N ALA A 29 -7.55 6.44 -3.19
CA ALA A 29 -7.19 7.50 -2.25
C ALA A 29 -6.83 6.94 -0.87
N ALA A 30 -7.46 5.83 -0.46
CA ALA A 30 -7.11 5.15 0.76
C ALA A 30 -5.74 4.47 0.71
N ILE A 31 -5.38 3.85 -0.42
CA ILE A 31 -4.05 3.28 -0.63
C ILE A 31 -2.99 4.38 -0.64
N GLU A 32 -3.24 5.49 -1.35
CA GLU A 32 -2.34 6.65 -1.37
C GLU A 32 -2.12 7.22 0.03
N SER A 33 -3.20 7.42 0.80
CA SER A 33 -3.08 7.89 2.18
C SER A 33 -2.34 6.89 3.07
N ALA A 34 -2.52 5.58 2.89
CA ALA A 34 -1.80 4.56 3.65
C ALA A 34 -0.29 4.51 3.37
N LEU A 35 0.17 5.11 2.27
CA LEU A 35 1.58 5.27 1.95
C LEU A 35 2.19 6.54 2.56
N GLU A 36 1.39 7.43 3.13
CA GLU A 36 1.90 8.61 3.84
C GLU A 36 2.46 8.22 5.21
N TYR A 37 3.59 8.85 5.57
CA TYR A 37 4.27 8.64 6.83
C TYR A 37 3.33 8.86 8.04
N LEU A 38 3.30 7.89 8.96
CA LEU A 38 2.47 7.89 10.18
C LEU A 38 0.95 7.78 9.96
N VAL A 39 0.47 7.46 8.76
CA VAL A 39 -0.96 7.20 8.57
C VAL A 39 -1.34 5.82 9.11
N SER A 40 -2.25 5.83 10.09
CA SER A 40 -2.69 4.64 10.82
C SER A 40 -4.12 4.77 11.31
N SER A 41 -4.85 3.65 11.34
CA SER A 41 -6.16 3.56 11.99
C SER A 41 -6.08 3.62 13.52
N VAL A 42 -4.89 3.35 14.08
CA VAL A 42 -4.64 3.32 15.52
C VAL A 42 -4.02 4.64 15.96
N ALA A 43 -4.52 5.19 17.07
CA ALA A 43 -4.11 6.45 17.70
C ALA A 43 -2.75 6.38 18.41
N ASP A 44 -1.73 5.83 17.76
CA ASP A 44 -0.43 5.57 18.35
C ASP A 44 0.66 6.26 17.50
N PRO A 45 1.42 7.22 18.08
CA PRO A 45 2.47 7.94 17.36
C PRO A 45 3.56 7.04 16.76
N GLY A 46 3.72 5.80 17.22
CA GLY A 46 4.70 4.85 16.69
C GLY A 46 4.20 4.01 15.51
N ARG A 47 2.95 4.18 15.06
CA ARG A 47 2.33 3.35 14.01
C ARG A 47 2.17 4.10 12.68
N GLY A 48 1.91 3.34 11.60
CA GLY A 48 1.69 3.92 10.27
C GLY A 48 2.98 4.11 9.44
N GLN A 49 4.03 3.37 9.78
CA GLN A 49 5.32 3.43 9.08
C GLN A 49 5.47 2.33 8.03
N GLY A 50 4.88 1.16 8.28
CA GLY A 50 5.26 -0.07 7.59
C GLY A 50 5.11 -0.03 6.07
N LEU A 51 4.00 0.49 5.55
CA LEU A 51 3.80 0.58 4.09
C LEU A 51 4.69 1.65 3.45
N THR A 52 4.82 2.82 4.07
CA THR A 52 5.72 3.89 3.60
C THR A 52 7.16 3.40 3.53
N THR A 53 7.69 2.80 4.61
CA THR A 53 9.07 2.29 4.62
C THR A 53 9.26 1.14 3.64
N THR A 54 8.26 0.27 3.47
CA THR A 54 8.31 -0.80 2.45
C THR A 54 8.40 -0.21 1.04
N LEU A 55 7.62 0.82 0.73
CA LEU A 55 7.70 1.50 -0.56
C LEU A 55 9.08 2.13 -0.78
N GLU A 56 9.58 2.87 0.21
CA GLU A 56 10.89 3.52 0.16
C GLU A 56 12.02 2.49 -0.06
N GLU A 57 12.03 1.39 0.70
CA GLU A 57 13.06 0.35 0.58
C GLU A 57 12.97 -0.41 -0.75
N VAL A 58 11.77 -0.75 -1.21
CA VAL A 58 11.58 -1.44 -2.50
C VAL A 58 12.07 -0.58 -3.65
N THR A 59 11.68 0.69 -3.67
CA THR A 59 12.04 1.61 -4.76
C THR A 59 13.51 2.00 -4.71
N ALA A 60 14.11 2.12 -3.53
CA ALA A 60 15.55 2.33 -3.38
C ALA A 60 16.40 1.15 -3.92
N LEU A 61 15.80 -0.03 -4.04
CA LEU A 61 16.41 -1.22 -4.63
C LEU A 61 16.00 -1.43 -6.09
N ASP A 62 15.48 -0.42 -6.79
CA ASP A 62 14.96 -0.52 -8.16
C ASP A 62 13.87 -1.61 -8.32
N GLY A 63 13.13 -1.87 -7.25
CA GLY A 63 12.01 -2.79 -7.23
C GLY A 63 10.67 -2.13 -7.57
N ASP A 64 9.65 -2.96 -7.64
CA ASP A 64 8.25 -2.54 -7.78
C ASP A 64 7.42 -3.00 -6.59
N LEU A 65 6.57 -2.11 -6.07
CA LEU A 65 5.52 -2.41 -5.10
C LEU A 65 4.15 -2.29 -5.78
N LEU A 66 3.30 -3.31 -5.60
CA LEU A 66 1.88 -3.29 -5.95
C LEU A 66 1.06 -3.46 -4.68
N ILE A 67 0.10 -2.58 -4.47
CA ILE A 67 -0.91 -2.68 -3.41
C ILE A 67 -2.28 -2.76 -4.06
N ARG A 68 -3.07 -3.75 -3.63
CA ARG A 68 -4.49 -3.87 -3.99
C ARG A 68 -5.32 -4.01 -2.73
N SER A 69 -6.38 -3.21 -2.61
CA SER A 69 -7.32 -3.28 -1.49
C SER A 69 -8.67 -2.76 -1.96
N GLY A 70 -9.76 -3.46 -1.64
CA GLY A 70 -11.09 -3.09 -2.14
C GLY A 70 -11.11 -3.07 -3.67
N SER A 71 -11.56 -1.97 -4.24
CA SER A 71 -11.56 -1.71 -5.69
C SER A 71 -10.33 -0.94 -6.16
N GLY A 72 -9.39 -0.59 -5.28
CA GLY A 72 -8.19 0.19 -5.61
C GLY A 72 -6.99 -0.69 -5.89
N THR A 73 -6.19 -0.30 -6.88
CA THR A 73 -4.82 -0.81 -7.07
C THR A 73 -3.84 0.35 -7.30
N LEU A 74 -2.67 0.25 -6.70
CA LEU A 74 -1.52 1.13 -6.93
C LEU A 74 -0.30 0.29 -7.23
N ARG A 75 0.47 0.65 -8.25
CA ARG A 75 1.82 0.13 -8.51
C ARG A 75 2.81 1.28 -8.54
N GLU A 76 3.97 1.11 -7.93
CA GLU A 76 5.05 2.09 -7.93
C GLU A 76 6.41 1.39 -8.03
N GLY A 77 7.28 1.93 -8.87
CA GLY A 77 8.62 1.41 -9.14
C GLY A 77 9.27 2.14 -10.32
N ALA A 78 10.12 1.47 -11.09
CA ALA A 78 10.94 2.10 -12.13
C ALA A 78 10.14 2.83 -13.24
N GLU A 79 8.93 2.34 -13.55
CA GLU A 79 8.03 2.97 -14.53
C GLU A 79 7.17 4.11 -13.94
N GLY A 80 7.42 4.49 -12.69
CA GLY A 80 6.65 5.46 -11.93
C GLY A 80 5.39 4.88 -11.27
N ARG A 81 4.58 5.77 -10.69
CA ARG A 81 3.34 5.42 -10.00
C ARG A 81 2.18 5.29 -10.99
N ARG A 82 1.39 4.22 -10.85
CA ARG A 82 0.15 3.98 -11.59
C ARG A 82 -0.96 3.53 -10.65
N THR A 83 -2.16 4.06 -10.85
CA THR A 83 -3.34 3.73 -10.05
C THR A 83 -4.50 3.35 -10.96
N HIS A 84 -5.27 2.35 -10.57
CA HIS A 84 -6.48 1.93 -11.29
C HIS A 84 -7.59 1.51 -10.33
N GLU A 85 -8.83 1.65 -10.79
CA GLU A 85 -9.96 0.93 -10.20
C GLU A 85 -10.09 -0.44 -10.86
N VAL A 86 -10.32 -1.47 -10.06
CA VAL A 86 -10.42 -2.87 -10.45
C VAL A 86 -11.60 -3.53 -9.71
N PRO A 87 -12.07 -4.71 -10.13
CA PRO A 87 -13.11 -5.43 -9.39
C PRO A 87 -12.74 -5.60 -7.92
N HIS A 88 -13.73 -5.35 -7.05
CA HIS A 88 -13.57 -5.36 -5.60
C HIS A 88 -13.02 -6.69 -5.08
N ILE A 89 -12.10 -6.61 -4.11
CA ILE A 89 -11.70 -7.73 -3.26
C ILE A 89 -11.85 -7.35 -1.79
N ASP A 90 -12.15 -8.34 -0.96
CA ASP A 90 -11.99 -8.19 0.47
C ASP A 90 -10.50 -8.30 0.85
N GLY A 91 -10.11 -7.56 1.89
CA GLY A 91 -8.75 -7.57 2.40
C GLY A 91 -7.77 -6.69 1.63
N THR A 92 -6.49 -7.07 1.69
CA THR A 92 -5.39 -6.32 1.10
C THR A 92 -4.32 -7.27 0.60
N VAL A 93 -3.74 -6.94 -0.55
CA VAL A 93 -2.58 -7.63 -1.12
C VAL A 93 -1.48 -6.61 -1.34
N ALA A 94 -0.30 -6.89 -0.80
CA ALA A 94 0.95 -6.20 -1.10
C ALA A 94 1.90 -7.18 -1.80
N ALA A 95 2.25 -6.89 -3.05
CA ALA A 95 3.18 -7.68 -3.84
C ALA A 95 4.40 -6.83 -4.18
N MET A 96 5.59 -7.36 -3.97
CA MET A 96 6.85 -6.67 -4.20
C MET A 96 7.76 -7.52 -5.10
N SER A 97 8.37 -6.86 -6.08
CA SER A 97 9.37 -7.44 -6.97
C SER A 97 10.68 -6.72 -6.73
N LEU A 98 11.70 -7.46 -6.31
CA LEU A 98 13.05 -6.94 -6.06
C LEU A 98 14.03 -7.53 -7.08
N PRO A 99 15.00 -6.77 -7.61
CA PRO A 99 16.05 -7.34 -8.44
C PRO A 99 16.88 -8.35 -7.64
N LEU A 100 17.44 -9.34 -8.35
CA LEU A 100 18.31 -10.34 -7.73
C LEU A 100 19.70 -9.79 -7.38
N TYR A 101 20.10 -8.69 -8.04
CA TYR A 101 21.37 -8.01 -7.84
C TYR A 101 21.11 -6.50 -7.75
N PRO A 102 20.86 -5.95 -6.56
CA PRO A 102 20.71 -4.51 -6.40
C PRO A 102 22.06 -3.79 -6.61
N GLY A 103 22.08 -2.75 -7.45
CA GLY A 103 23.22 -1.84 -7.61
C GLY A 103 24.31 -2.20 -8.63
N THR A 104 23.96 -2.83 -9.77
CA THR A 104 24.90 -3.01 -10.91
C THR A 104 24.83 -1.89 -11.92
#